data_AF-A0A922VXZ9-F1
#
_entry.id   AF-A0A922VXZ9-F1
#
_cell.length_a   1.000
_cell.length_b   1.000
_cell.length_c   1.000
_cell.angle_alpha   90.00
_cell.angle_beta   90.00
_cell.angle_gamma   90.00
#
_symmetry.space_group_name_H-M   'P 1'
#
loop_
_entity.id
_entity.type
_entity.pdbx_description
1 polymer ?
#
loop_
_entity_poly.entity_id
_entity_poly.type
_entity_poly.pdbx_seq_one_letter_code
_entity_poly.pdbx_strand_id
1 'polypeptide(L)'
;MRRAGALTLLAAILLAAQTGKLAHAESWRVALIGDTPYSDYERRELPRMLGEIAATHPDLIVHAGDFKHGRAPCSDALFTDRRALFDAQPAPFVFVPGDNEWTDCDRLPAGGYRPEERLQKLRELFFAEPRSLGRKTLPVERQSAAAPEHLRWRLGPVLFVTLNVPGGNNNYGRAEHPGAEFSARNPQVIAWLKAGFAAARRDQLPGIVVVMQANPAFEHFAAGLPHSGYRELLETLRDEAQDFPGQVVLVHGDTHWQRIDRPLRDAATKKPLANFRRVETFGYPIMGWVQMFIDSDAPELFRFAVHAYKAAEK
;
A
#
# COMPACT_ATOMS: atom_id res chain seq x y z
N MET A 1 -34.14 -83.74 16.86
CA MET A 1 -32.73 -83.33 17.02
C MET A 1 -32.36 -82.42 15.87
N ARG A 2 -31.95 -81.16 16.18
CA ARG A 2 -30.96 -80.27 15.49
C ARG A 2 -31.12 -80.04 13.96
N ARG A 3 -31.05 -78.85 13.39
CA ARG A 3 -30.79 -77.46 13.84
C ARG A 3 -31.19 -76.54 12.66
N ALA A 4 -31.75 -75.38 12.96
CA ALA A 4 -31.96 -74.29 12.02
C ALA A 4 -30.61 -73.69 11.58
N GLY A 5 -30.44 -73.43 10.29
CA GLY A 5 -29.30 -72.68 9.73
C GLY A 5 -29.77 -71.28 9.36
N ALA A 6 -29.26 -70.28 10.11
CA ALA A 6 -29.62 -68.88 9.97
C ALA A 6 -28.93 -68.24 8.76
N LEU A 7 -29.68 -67.40 8.04
CA LEU A 7 -29.16 -66.39 7.12
C LEU A 7 -28.18 -65.45 7.85
N THR A 8 -27.09 -65.08 7.18
CA THR A 8 -26.33 -63.89 7.57
C THR A 8 -25.94 -63.13 6.30
N LEU A 9 -26.78 -62.16 5.92
CA LEU A 9 -26.40 -61.13 4.96
C LEU A 9 -25.44 -60.16 5.68
N LEU A 10 -24.16 -60.16 5.32
CA LEU A 10 -23.26 -59.06 5.67
C LEU A 10 -23.55 -57.88 4.73
N ALA A 11 -24.23 -56.87 5.22
CA ALA A 11 -24.27 -55.55 4.58
C ALA A 11 -22.98 -54.81 4.92
N ALA A 12 -22.06 -54.71 3.96
CA ALA A 12 -20.89 -53.86 4.08
C ALA A 12 -21.31 -52.39 3.88
N ILE A 13 -21.49 -51.65 4.97
CA ILE A 13 -21.64 -50.20 4.95
C ILE A 13 -20.26 -49.60 4.72
N LEU A 14 -19.95 -49.26 3.47
CA LEU A 14 -18.83 -48.39 3.11
C LEU A 14 -19.12 -46.99 3.65
N LEU A 15 -18.63 -46.71 4.86
CA LEU A 15 -18.61 -45.36 5.41
C LEU A 15 -17.54 -44.56 4.66
N ALA A 16 -17.94 -43.92 3.56
CA ALA A 16 -17.10 -42.93 2.89
C ALA A 16 -16.89 -41.76 3.86
N ALA A 17 -15.77 -41.79 4.58
CA ALA A 17 -15.27 -40.64 5.32
C ALA A 17 -14.88 -39.57 4.29
N GLN A 18 -15.85 -38.73 3.91
CA GLN A 18 -15.54 -37.44 3.33
C GLN A 18 -14.87 -36.62 4.44
N THR A 19 -13.54 -36.70 4.50
CA THR A 19 -12.74 -35.67 5.14
C THR A 19 -12.89 -34.41 4.30
N GLY A 20 -14.02 -33.72 4.46
CA GLY A 20 -14.12 -32.34 4.05
C GLY A 20 -12.97 -31.61 4.73
N LYS A 21 -11.99 -31.15 3.97
CA LYS A 21 -11.08 -30.12 4.46
C LYS A 21 -11.99 -28.98 4.87
N LEU A 22 -12.15 -28.76 6.17
CA LEU A 22 -12.65 -27.49 6.68
C LEU A 22 -11.66 -26.47 6.12
N ALA A 23 -12.04 -25.80 5.02
CA ALA A 23 -11.31 -24.65 4.54
C ALA A 23 -11.37 -23.64 5.69
N HIS A 24 -10.26 -23.49 6.39
CA HIS A 24 -10.15 -22.46 7.40
C HIS A 24 -10.11 -21.14 6.65
N ALA A 25 -10.97 -20.19 7.04
CA ALA A 25 -10.92 -18.83 6.54
C ALA A 25 -9.49 -18.31 6.69
N GLU A 26 -8.79 -18.13 5.58
CA GLU A 26 -7.46 -17.53 5.60
C GLU A 26 -7.64 -16.02 5.71
N SER A 27 -7.04 -15.44 6.75
CA SER A 27 -7.08 -14.00 6.98
C SER A 27 -5.66 -13.45 7.06
N TRP A 28 -5.46 -12.28 6.47
CA TRP A 28 -4.19 -11.57 6.50
C TRP A 28 -4.38 -10.21 7.16
N ARG A 29 -3.35 -9.77 7.88
CA ARG A 29 -3.31 -8.49 8.61
C ARG A 29 -2.22 -7.62 8.05
N VAL A 30 -2.59 -6.45 7.58
CA VAL A 30 -1.65 -5.44 7.07
C VAL A 30 -1.74 -4.20 7.94
N ALA A 31 -0.61 -3.74 8.47
CA ALA A 31 -0.54 -2.44 9.14
C ALA A 31 -0.15 -1.36 8.12
N LEU A 32 -0.95 -0.30 8.03
CA LEU A 32 -0.74 0.82 7.12
C LEU A 32 -0.34 2.05 7.95
N ILE A 33 0.82 2.62 7.62
CA ILE A 33 1.37 3.85 8.20
C ILE A 33 1.83 4.78 7.07
N GLY A 34 2.07 6.04 7.38
CA GLY A 34 2.54 7.06 6.44
C GLY A 34 2.85 8.35 7.20
N ASP A 35 3.49 9.31 6.54
CA ASP A 35 3.68 10.68 7.04
C ASP A 35 4.26 10.77 8.46
N THR A 36 5.13 9.80 8.81
CA THR A 36 5.75 9.70 10.13
C THR A 36 7.09 8.97 10.02
N PRO A 37 8.17 9.40 10.70
CA PRO A 37 8.20 10.45 11.69
C PRO A 37 8.64 11.81 11.13
N TYR A 38 7.87 12.86 11.38
CA TYR A 38 8.12 14.23 10.96
C TYR A 38 8.87 15.09 11.98
N SER A 39 8.95 14.66 13.23
CA SER A 39 9.64 15.41 14.27
C SER A 39 10.55 14.51 15.10
N ASP A 40 11.43 15.12 15.89
CA ASP A 40 12.24 14.40 16.86
C ASP A 40 11.37 13.67 17.89
N TYR A 41 10.19 14.20 18.20
CA TYR A 41 9.21 13.51 19.03
C TYR A 41 8.73 12.23 18.34
N GLU A 42 8.19 12.34 17.13
CA GLU A 42 7.69 11.17 16.42
C GLU A 42 8.79 10.15 16.16
N ARG A 43 10.03 10.59 15.90
CA ARG A 43 11.16 9.67 15.72
C ARG A 43 11.48 8.89 16.99
N ARG A 44 11.32 9.47 18.18
CA ARG A 44 11.48 8.74 19.45
C ARG A 44 10.33 7.78 19.71
N GLU A 45 9.11 8.14 19.31
CA GLU A 45 7.91 7.35 19.59
C GLU A 45 7.64 6.24 18.56
N LEU A 46 8.08 6.41 17.30
CA LEU A 46 7.84 5.45 16.23
C LEU A 46 8.26 4.01 16.56
N PRO A 47 9.43 3.73 17.19
CA PRO A 47 9.77 2.38 17.62
C PRO A 47 8.74 1.74 18.56
N ARG A 48 8.08 2.53 19.42
CA ARG A 48 7.03 2.04 20.33
C ARG A 48 5.75 1.73 19.57
N MET A 49 5.31 2.64 18.69
CA MET A 49 4.15 2.40 17.82
C MET A 49 4.36 1.16 16.94
N LEU A 50 5.56 0.99 16.37
CA LEU A 50 5.93 -0.21 15.62
C LEU A 50 5.94 -1.47 16.49
N GLY A 51 6.30 -1.37 17.78
CA GLY A 51 6.15 -2.45 18.75
C GLY A 51 4.69 -2.85 19.00
N GLU A 52 3.78 -1.89 19.12
CA GLU A 52 2.33 -2.14 19.22
C GLU A 52 1.79 -2.82 17.96
N ILE A 53 2.20 -2.33 16.78
CA ILE A 53 1.88 -2.95 15.49
C ILE A 53 2.38 -4.40 15.47
N ALA A 54 3.64 -4.65 15.83
CA ALA A 54 4.23 -5.98 15.83
C ALA A 54 3.50 -6.95 16.77
N ALA A 55 2.99 -6.48 17.92
CA ALA A 55 2.19 -7.28 18.85
C ALA A 55 0.85 -7.75 18.26
N THR A 56 0.36 -7.11 17.18
CA THR A 56 -0.81 -7.57 16.44
C THR A 56 -0.50 -8.70 15.44
N HIS A 57 0.77 -9.11 15.33
CA HIS A 57 1.27 -10.12 14.40
C HIS A 57 0.84 -9.86 12.95
N PRO A 58 1.22 -8.71 12.34
CA PRO A 58 0.88 -8.41 10.97
C PRO A 58 1.66 -9.31 10.01
N ASP A 59 1.02 -9.67 8.89
CA ASP A 59 1.66 -10.35 7.77
C ASP A 59 2.50 -9.40 6.92
N LEU A 60 2.21 -8.10 7.00
CA LEU A 60 2.88 -7.04 6.27
C LEU A 60 2.69 -5.69 6.97
N ILE A 61 3.71 -4.84 6.94
CA ILE A 61 3.62 -3.42 7.28
C ILE A 61 3.90 -2.61 6.00
N VAL A 62 3.09 -1.60 5.71
CA VAL A 62 3.23 -0.71 4.55
C VAL A 62 3.36 0.72 5.04
N HIS A 63 4.38 1.42 4.56
CA HIS A 63 4.59 2.85 4.75
C HIS A 63 4.31 3.61 3.46
N ALA A 64 3.26 4.42 3.45
CA ALA A 64 2.76 5.17 2.29
C ALA A 64 3.56 6.47 2.02
N GLY A 65 4.87 6.45 2.22
CA GLY A 65 5.75 7.60 2.00
C GLY A 65 5.85 8.57 3.17
N ASP A 66 6.76 9.53 3.02
CA ASP A 66 6.94 10.63 3.94
C ASP A 66 7.42 10.21 5.34
N PHE A 67 8.59 9.56 5.40
CA PHE A 67 9.26 9.22 6.66
C PHE A 67 10.06 10.38 7.29
N LYS A 68 9.93 11.58 6.72
CA LYS A 68 10.55 12.81 7.22
C LYS A 68 9.74 14.03 6.83
N HIS A 69 9.77 15.07 7.66
CA HIS A 69 9.15 16.35 7.33
C HIS A 69 9.87 17.02 6.14
N GLY A 70 9.15 17.71 5.25
CA GLY A 70 9.68 18.42 4.07
C GLY A 70 10.67 19.57 4.29
N ARG A 71 11.13 19.75 5.54
CA ARG A 71 12.18 20.70 5.93
C ARG A 71 13.35 20.01 6.64
N ALA A 72 13.21 18.75 7.04
CA ALA A 72 14.32 17.99 7.59
C ALA A 72 15.33 17.68 6.48
N PRO A 73 16.65 17.66 6.76
CA PRO A 73 17.66 17.39 5.75
C PRO A 73 17.46 16.04 5.04
N CYS A 74 17.57 16.01 3.72
CA CYS A 74 17.56 14.76 2.94
C CYS A 74 18.95 14.08 2.93
N SER A 75 19.59 14.00 4.10
CA SER A 75 20.93 13.42 4.22
C SER A 75 20.91 11.90 4.17
N ASP A 76 22.00 11.31 3.70
CA ASP A 76 22.20 9.85 3.70
C ASP A 76 22.07 9.27 5.12
N ALA A 77 22.51 10.02 6.14
CA ALA A 77 22.38 9.64 7.53
C ALA A 77 20.91 9.53 7.99
N LEU A 78 20.06 10.48 7.57
CA LEU A 78 18.63 10.39 7.86
C LEU A 78 18.00 9.18 7.17
N PHE A 79 18.28 8.97 5.88
CA PHE A 79 17.73 7.81 5.15
C PHE A 79 18.18 6.48 5.75
N THR A 80 19.45 6.37 6.15
CA THR A 80 19.99 5.18 6.82
C THR A 80 19.33 4.93 8.16
N ASP A 81 19.12 5.97 8.97
CA ASP A 81 18.41 5.87 10.25
C ASP A 81 16.97 5.37 10.07
N ARG A 82 16.24 5.92 9.10
CA ARG A 82 14.85 5.50 8.80
C ARG A 82 14.80 4.08 8.26
N ARG A 83 15.75 3.71 7.39
CA ARG A 83 15.91 2.34 6.91
C ARG A 83 16.11 1.34 8.05
N ALA A 84 16.94 1.68 9.03
CA ALA A 84 17.19 0.81 10.18
C ALA A 84 15.92 0.52 11.00
N LEU A 85 15.01 1.48 11.14
CA LEU A 85 13.71 1.26 11.79
C LEU A 85 12.84 0.26 11.05
N PHE A 86 12.84 0.31 9.72
CA PHE A 86 12.05 -0.57 8.86
C PHE A 86 12.63 -1.99 8.83
N ASP A 87 13.96 -2.12 8.72
CA ASP A 87 14.65 -3.43 8.78
C ASP A 87 14.52 -4.10 10.15
N ALA A 88 14.37 -3.32 11.22
CA ALA A 88 14.21 -3.87 12.56
C ALA A 88 12.86 -4.57 12.78
N GLN A 89 11.87 -4.37 11.90
CA GLN A 89 10.53 -4.92 12.07
C GLN A 89 10.52 -6.45 11.91
N PRO A 90 9.78 -7.19 12.77
CA PRO A 90 9.72 -8.64 12.67
C PRO A 90 8.94 -9.13 11.44
N ALA A 91 7.98 -8.35 10.95
CA ALA A 91 7.19 -8.63 9.76
C ALA A 91 7.84 -8.03 8.49
N PRO A 92 7.49 -8.53 7.30
CA PRO A 92 7.78 -7.85 6.04
C PRO A 92 7.34 -6.39 6.07
N PHE A 93 8.19 -5.51 5.54
CA PHE A 93 7.93 -4.08 5.52
C PHE A 93 8.13 -3.52 4.10
N VAL A 94 7.12 -2.83 3.57
CA VAL A 94 7.18 -2.17 2.26
C VAL A 94 7.08 -0.66 2.45
N PHE A 95 7.90 0.09 1.73
CA PHE A 95 7.92 1.54 1.71
C PHE A 95 7.73 2.03 0.28
N VAL A 96 7.01 3.14 0.12
CA VAL A 96 6.88 3.90 -1.14
C VAL A 96 7.45 5.30 -0.92
N PRO A 97 8.24 5.89 -1.85
CA PRO A 97 8.71 7.26 -1.70
C PRO A 97 7.56 8.29 -1.70
N GLY A 98 7.63 9.29 -0.82
CA GLY A 98 6.81 10.50 -0.86
C GLY A 98 7.60 11.71 -1.36
N ASP A 99 6.97 12.89 -1.45
CA ASP A 99 7.67 14.11 -1.89
C ASP A 99 8.79 14.51 -0.94
N ASN A 100 8.61 14.26 0.36
CA ASN A 100 9.57 14.68 1.37
C ASN A 100 10.92 13.97 1.25
N GLU A 101 10.98 12.76 0.72
CA GLU A 101 12.24 12.03 0.58
C GLU A 101 13.05 12.41 -0.67
N TRP A 102 12.47 13.15 -1.63
CA TRP A 102 13.21 13.50 -2.84
C TRP A 102 12.78 14.81 -3.50
N THR A 103 11.52 15.02 -3.89
CA THR A 103 11.11 16.23 -4.64
C THR A 103 11.22 17.50 -3.82
N ASP A 104 11.05 17.41 -2.51
CA ASP A 104 11.21 18.54 -1.58
C ASP A 104 12.66 18.77 -1.13
N CYS A 105 13.59 17.92 -1.53
CA CYS A 105 14.97 18.00 -1.05
C CYS A 105 15.77 19.18 -1.60
N ASP A 106 15.27 19.82 -2.67
CA ASP A 106 15.82 21.06 -3.24
C ASP A 106 15.60 22.28 -2.35
N ARG A 107 14.66 22.19 -1.39
CA ARG A 107 14.40 23.24 -0.42
C ARG A 107 15.66 23.47 0.42
N LEU A 108 16.04 24.74 0.58
CA LEU A 108 17.17 25.15 1.41
C LEU A 108 17.19 24.48 2.81
N PRO A 109 16.09 24.43 3.59
CA PRO A 109 16.11 23.75 4.89
C PRO A 109 16.29 22.23 4.79
N ALA A 110 15.88 21.60 3.68
CA ALA A 110 16.09 20.18 3.42
C ALA A 110 17.51 19.86 2.91
N GLY A 111 18.36 20.88 2.78
CA GLY A 111 19.78 20.76 2.42
C GLY A 111 20.09 21.10 0.96
N GLY A 112 19.09 21.48 0.14
CA GLY A 112 19.32 21.92 -1.25
C GLY A 112 19.86 20.83 -2.17
N TYR A 113 19.49 19.57 -1.93
CA TYR A 113 19.91 18.43 -2.76
C TYR A 113 19.18 18.45 -4.10
N ARG A 114 19.73 17.74 -5.10
CA ARG A 114 19.03 17.50 -6.36
C ARG A 114 17.99 16.38 -6.16
N PRO A 115 16.70 16.61 -6.47
CA PRO A 115 15.65 15.61 -6.26
C PRO A 115 15.92 14.24 -6.89
N GLU A 116 16.36 14.19 -8.15
CA GLU A 116 16.58 12.93 -8.86
C GLU A 116 17.77 12.15 -8.29
N GLU A 117 18.75 12.85 -7.75
CA GLU A 117 19.89 12.24 -7.05
C GLU A 117 19.43 11.64 -5.71
N ARG A 118 18.53 12.32 -4.98
CA ARG A 118 17.92 11.77 -3.76
C ARG A 118 17.02 10.57 -4.06
N LEU A 119 16.22 10.59 -5.14
CA LEU A 119 15.46 9.43 -5.58
C LEU A 119 16.38 8.25 -5.90
N GLN A 120 17.50 8.49 -6.57
CA GLN A 120 18.51 7.46 -6.82
C GLN A 120 19.08 6.90 -5.51
N LYS A 121 19.35 7.75 -4.51
CA LYS A 121 19.79 7.29 -3.17
C LYS A 121 18.72 6.42 -2.48
N LEU A 122 17.44 6.76 -2.60
CA LEU A 122 16.35 5.92 -2.08
C LEU A 122 16.32 4.55 -2.77
N ARG A 123 16.51 4.51 -4.10
CA ARG A 123 16.61 3.26 -4.88
C ARG A 123 17.76 2.38 -4.41
N GLU A 124 18.94 2.97 -4.21
CA GLU A 124 20.13 2.26 -3.70
C GLU A 124 19.91 1.68 -2.31
N LEU A 125 19.25 2.44 -1.42
CA LEU A 125 19.02 2.00 -0.06
C LEU A 125 17.82 1.06 0.00
N PHE A 126 16.61 1.57 -0.18
CA PHE A 126 15.35 0.86 0.10
C PHE A 126 14.97 -0.16 -0.97
N PHE A 127 15.50 -0.03 -2.18
CA PHE A 127 15.15 -0.85 -3.32
C PHE A 127 16.39 -1.47 -3.99
N ALA A 128 17.35 -1.94 -3.19
CA ALA A 128 18.53 -2.65 -3.69
C ALA A 128 18.17 -4.04 -4.27
N GLU A 129 17.37 -4.83 -3.55
CA GLU A 129 17.05 -6.23 -3.89
C GLU A 129 15.54 -6.47 -4.07
N PRO A 130 15.08 -7.39 -4.95
CA PRO A 130 13.67 -7.69 -5.21
C PRO A 130 13.00 -8.45 -4.05
N ARG A 131 13.11 -7.90 -2.84
CA ARG A 131 12.46 -8.33 -1.61
C ARG A 131 12.01 -7.10 -0.81
N SER A 132 11.04 -7.29 0.08
CA SER A 132 10.66 -6.28 1.06
C SER A 132 11.77 -6.05 2.10
N LEU A 133 11.60 -5.01 2.89
CA LEU A 133 12.37 -4.75 4.11
C LEU A 133 11.85 -5.63 5.26
N GLY A 134 12.42 -5.43 6.45
CA GLY A 134 12.11 -6.16 7.68
C GLY A 134 13.00 -7.39 7.89
N ARG A 135 12.97 -7.96 9.11
CA ARG A 135 13.74 -9.17 9.47
C ARG A 135 13.23 -10.40 8.73
N LYS A 136 11.91 -10.51 8.59
CA LYS A 136 11.27 -11.43 7.65
C LYS A 136 10.98 -10.65 6.38
N THR A 137 11.42 -11.15 5.24
CA THR A 137 11.15 -10.50 3.95
C THR A 137 10.18 -11.33 3.11
N LEU A 138 9.48 -10.67 2.20
CA LEU A 138 8.74 -11.32 1.12
C LEU A 138 9.36 -10.96 -0.25
N PRO A 139 9.35 -11.88 -1.23
CA PRO A 139 9.81 -11.58 -2.58
C PRO A 139 8.83 -10.62 -3.27
N VAL A 140 9.38 -9.64 -4.01
CA VAL A 140 8.60 -8.69 -4.80
C VAL A 140 9.05 -8.68 -6.25
N GLU A 141 8.12 -8.49 -7.17
CA GLU A 141 8.41 -8.12 -8.54
C GLU A 141 8.69 -6.62 -8.62
N ARG A 142 9.64 -6.23 -9.48
CA ARG A 142 9.92 -4.82 -9.82
C ARG A 142 9.50 -4.55 -11.24
N GLN A 143 9.02 -3.35 -11.52
CA GLN A 143 8.74 -2.95 -12.90
C GLN A 143 9.98 -3.06 -13.80
N SER A 144 11.11 -2.50 -13.35
CA SER A 144 12.36 -2.50 -14.09
C SER A 144 13.55 -2.16 -13.18
N ALA A 145 14.76 -2.26 -13.72
CA ALA A 145 15.96 -1.76 -13.04
C ALA A 145 15.97 -0.22 -12.91
N ALA A 146 15.26 0.50 -13.80
CA ALA A 146 15.18 1.96 -13.79
C ALA A 146 14.10 2.51 -12.85
N ALA A 147 13.12 1.69 -12.49
CA ALA A 147 12.07 2.00 -11.52
C ALA A 147 11.91 0.88 -10.48
N PRO A 148 12.96 0.58 -9.67
CA PRO A 148 12.94 -0.52 -8.72
C PRO A 148 11.99 -0.27 -7.53
N GLU A 149 11.49 0.96 -7.34
CA GLU A 149 10.50 1.33 -6.33
C GLU A 149 9.06 0.99 -6.72
N HIS A 150 8.81 0.65 -7.99
CA HIS A 150 7.54 0.12 -8.47
C HIS A 150 7.51 -1.38 -8.23
N LEU A 151 6.86 -1.77 -7.15
CA LEU A 151 6.80 -3.12 -6.63
C LEU A 151 5.43 -3.74 -6.89
N ARG A 152 5.42 -5.06 -7.07
CA ARG A 152 4.21 -5.87 -7.12
C ARG A 152 4.42 -7.20 -6.39
N TRP A 153 3.45 -7.60 -5.58
CA TRP A 153 3.46 -8.89 -4.91
C TRP A 153 2.03 -9.32 -4.57
N ARG A 154 1.87 -10.57 -4.17
CA ARG A 154 0.59 -11.12 -3.74
C ARG A 154 0.64 -11.41 -2.24
N LEU A 155 -0.42 -11.05 -1.52
CA LEU A 155 -0.66 -11.45 -0.14
C LEU A 155 -2.06 -12.05 -0.07
N GLY A 156 -2.14 -13.36 0.16
CA GLY A 156 -3.41 -14.08 0.10
C GLY A 156 -4.08 -13.92 -1.27
N PRO A 157 -5.36 -13.51 -1.36
CA PRO A 157 -6.07 -13.34 -2.62
C PRO A 157 -5.92 -11.93 -3.22
N VAL A 158 -5.02 -11.09 -2.67
CA VAL A 158 -4.90 -9.68 -3.06
C VAL A 158 -3.56 -9.42 -3.73
N LEU A 159 -3.60 -8.68 -4.84
CA LEU A 159 -2.41 -8.10 -5.47
C LEU A 159 -2.10 -6.73 -4.88
N PHE A 160 -0.86 -6.48 -4.53
CA PHE A 160 -0.38 -5.17 -4.13
C PHE A 160 0.49 -4.56 -5.22
N VAL A 161 0.36 -3.26 -5.43
CA VAL A 161 1.11 -2.48 -6.42
C VAL A 161 1.53 -1.16 -5.80
N THR A 162 2.82 -0.82 -5.83
CA THR A 162 3.30 0.50 -5.39
C THR A 162 3.53 1.42 -6.59
N LEU A 163 3.28 2.70 -6.41
CA LEU A 163 3.52 3.75 -7.40
C LEU A 163 4.34 4.88 -6.77
N ASN A 164 5.41 5.31 -7.42
CA ASN A 164 6.12 6.52 -7.05
C ASN A 164 5.31 7.72 -7.59
N VAL A 165 4.35 8.18 -6.81
CA VAL A 165 3.53 9.37 -7.06
C VAL A 165 3.66 10.28 -5.83
N PRO A 166 4.60 11.24 -5.85
CA PRO A 166 4.82 12.17 -4.74
C PRO A 166 3.77 13.29 -4.72
N GLY A 167 3.61 13.91 -3.56
CA GLY A 167 2.88 15.16 -3.35
C GLY A 167 3.40 16.31 -4.22
N GLY A 168 2.78 17.48 -4.09
CA GLY A 168 3.19 18.65 -4.88
C GLY A 168 2.92 18.49 -6.38
N ASN A 169 1.73 17.99 -6.74
CA ASN A 169 1.28 17.79 -8.13
C ASN A 169 2.15 16.79 -8.90
N ASN A 170 2.51 15.66 -8.28
CA ASN A 170 3.29 14.57 -8.89
C ASN A 170 4.65 15.02 -9.45
N ASN A 171 5.24 16.09 -8.90
CA ASN A 171 6.41 16.75 -9.46
C ASN A 171 6.25 17.21 -10.93
N TYR A 172 5.02 17.57 -11.35
CA TYR A 172 4.76 18.09 -12.69
C TYR A 172 5.57 19.36 -12.98
N GLY A 173 5.86 20.15 -11.94
CA GLY A 173 6.54 21.44 -12.04
C GLY A 173 5.55 22.60 -12.00
N ARG A 174 6.10 23.82 -12.09
CA ARG A 174 5.33 25.09 -12.02
C ARG A 174 5.02 25.69 -13.39
N ALA A 175 5.53 25.09 -14.46
CA ALA A 175 5.31 25.55 -15.82
C ALA A 175 4.00 24.98 -16.38
N GLU A 176 3.54 25.54 -17.50
CA GLU A 176 2.39 25.01 -18.26
C GLU A 176 2.64 23.57 -18.74
N HIS A 177 3.89 23.29 -19.12
CA HIS A 177 4.35 21.98 -19.59
C HIS A 177 5.07 21.22 -18.46
N PRO A 178 5.00 19.87 -18.46
CA PRO A 178 5.65 19.08 -17.43
C PRO A 178 7.16 19.18 -17.49
N GLY A 179 7.80 19.06 -16.32
CA GLY A 179 9.25 18.88 -16.24
C GLY A 179 9.73 17.58 -16.92
N ALA A 180 11.04 17.51 -17.20
CA ALA A 180 11.65 16.33 -17.81
C ALA A 180 11.52 15.08 -16.92
N GLU A 181 11.64 15.23 -15.60
CA GLU A 181 11.47 14.14 -14.63
C GLU A 181 10.06 13.51 -14.74
N PHE A 182 9.01 14.32 -14.58
CA PHE A 182 7.62 13.87 -14.73
C PHE A 182 7.39 13.20 -16.08
N SER A 183 7.85 13.83 -17.16
CA SER A 183 7.66 13.31 -18.52
C SER A 183 8.29 11.94 -18.73
N ALA A 184 9.38 11.62 -18.00
CA ALA A 184 10.04 10.32 -18.06
C ALA A 184 9.42 9.29 -17.09
N ARG A 185 9.00 9.71 -15.88
CA ARG A 185 8.48 8.80 -14.85
C ARG A 185 7.00 8.48 -15.04
N ASN A 186 6.15 9.47 -15.34
CA ASN A 186 4.69 9.28 -15.35
C ASN A 186 4.23 8.18 -16.32
N PRO A 187 4.76 8.07 -17.56
CA PRO A 187 4.39 6.96 -18.44
C PRO A 187 4.70 5.58 -17.84
N GLN A 188 5.78 5.45 -17.07
CA GLN A 188 6.13 4.21 -16.37
C GLN A 188 5.16 3.93 -15.22
N VAL A 189 4.77 4.94 -14.45
CA VAL A 189 3.74 4.83 -13.40
C VAL A 189 2.42 4.32 -13.99
N ILE A 190 1.94 4.95 -15.08
CA ILE A 190 0.68 4.59 -15.72
C ILE A 190 0.73 3.17 -16.31
N ALA A 191 1.83 2.82 -16.98
CA ALA A 191 2.03 1.46 -17.49
C ALA A 191 2.05 0.41 -16.37
N TRP A 192 2.69 0.72 -15.23
CA TRP A 192 2.73 -0.19 -14.07
C TRP A 192 1.36 -0.40 -13.45
N LEU A 193 0.59 0.68 -13.27
CA LEU A 193 -0.78 0.62 -12.76
C LEU A 193 -1.66 -0.28 -13.63
N LYS A 194 -1.68 -0.03 -14.95
CA LYS A 194 -2.43 -0.85 -15.92
C LYS A 194 -1.98 -2.32 -15.90
N ALA A 195 -0.67 -2.56 -15.84
CA ALA A 195 -0.12 -3.92 -15.77
C ALA A 195 -0.50 -4.64 -14.47
N GLY A 196 -0.61 -3.92 -13.36
CA GLY A 196 -1.12 -4.43 -12.08
C GLY A 196 -2.56 -4.92 -12.18
N PHE A 197 -3.46 -4.08 -12.68
CA PHE A 197 -4.85 -4.44 -12.90
C PHE A 197 -5.02 -5.56 -13.93
N ALA A 198 -4.26 -5.55 -15.03
CA ALA A 198 -4.26 -6.63 -16.01
C ALA A 198 -3.82 -7.97 -15.39
N ALA A 199 -2.81 -7.97 -14.53
CA ALA A 199 -2.40 -9.17 -13.79
C ALA A 199 -3.49 -9.64 -12.84
N ALA A 200 -4.10 -8.74 -12.07
CA ALA A 200 -5.19 -9.09 -11.16
C ALA A 200 -6.40 -9.68 -11.89
N ARG A 201 -6.79 -9.14 -13.06
CA ARG A 201 -7.87 -9.71 -13.90
C ARG A 201 -7.51 -11.08 -14.46
N ARG A 202 -6.31 -11.21 -15.04
CA ARG A 202 -5.83 -12.49 -15.62
C ARG A 202 -5.83 -13.60 -14.58
N ASP A 203 -5.38 -13.28 -13.36
CA ASP A 203 -5.27 -14.24 -12.26
C ASP A 203 -6.57 -14.34 -11.43
N GLN A 204 -7.64 -13.64 -11.86
CA GLN A 204 -8.97 -13.63 -11.26
C GLN A 204 -8.96 -13.30 -9.76
N LEU A 205 -8.10 -12.36 -9.36
CA LEU A 205 -7.94 -11.99 -7.96
C LEU A 205 -9.15 -11.15 -7.50
N PRO A 206 -9.71 -11.41 -6.30
CA PRO A 206 -10.85 -10.66 -5.79
C PRO A 206 -10.48 -9.25 -5.31
N GLY A 207 -9.19 -8.90 -5.19
CA GLY A 207 -8.78 -7.56 -4.77
C GLY A 207 -7.42 -7.10 -5.26
N ILE A 208 -7.28 -5.78 -5.38
CA ILE A 208 -6.03 -5.09 -5.64
C ILE A 208 -5.87 -3.90 -4.69
N VAL A 209 -4.66 -3.74 -4.14
CA VAL A 209 -4.26 -2.61 -3.30
C VAL A 209 -3.20 -1.82 -4.05
N VAL A 210 -3.48 -0.54 -4.29
CA VAL A 210 -2.54 0.43 -4.85
C VAL A 210 -2.01 1.28 -3.69
N VAL A 211 -0.70 1.47 -3.63
CA VAL A 211 -0.03 2.28 -2.60
C VAL A 211 0.78 3.37 -3.25
N MET A 212 0.51 4.62 -2.87
CA MET A 212 1.26 5.80 -3.30
C MET A 212 1.22 6.86 -2.20
N GLN A 213 2.05 7.89 -2.23
CA GLN A 213 2.02 8.89 -1.15
C GLN A 213 0.98 9.99 -1.38
N ALA A 214 0.94 10.58 -2.58
CA ALA A 214 0.20 11.81 -2.83
C ALA A 214 -1.31 11.71 -2.53
N ASN A 215 -1.90 12.82 -2.09
CA ASN A 215 -3.32 13.08 -2.32
C ASN A 215 -3.50 13.68 -3.72
N PRO A 216 -4.19 12.98 -4.65
CA PRO A 216 -4.37 13.45 -6.01
C PRO A 216 -5.53 14.45 -6.17
N ALA A 217 -6.13 14.93 -5.06
CA ALA A 217 -7.24 15.89 -5.05
C ALA A 217 -8.50 15.37 -5.76
N PHE A 218 -9.04 14.25 -5.27
CA PHE A 218 -10.23 13.61 -5.84
C PHE A 218 -11.44 14.53 -6.00
N GLU A 219 -11.63 15.48 -5.08
CA GLU A 219 -12.68 16.48 -5.13
C GLU A 219 -12.56 17.40 -6.34
N HIS A 220 -11.33 17.83 -6.68
CA HIS A 220 -11.05 18.64 -7.85
C HIS A 220 -11.27 17.83 -9.14
N PHE A 221 -10.84 16.57 -9.16
CA PHE A 221 -11.10 15.66 -10.28
C PHE A 221 -12.60 15.42 -10.49
N ALA A 222 -13.36 15.19 -9.42
CA ALA A 222 -14.81 15.01 -9.47
C ALA A 222 -15.54 16.26 -10.00
N ALA A 223 -15.00 17.46 -9.77
CA ALA A 223 -15.49 18.71 -10.30
C ALA A 223 -15.04 18.99 -11.76
N GLY A 224 -14.29 18.09 -12.39
CA GLY A 224 -13.77 18.26 -13.75
C GLY A 224 -12.53 19.16 -13.85
N LEU A 225 -11.88 19.44 -12.72
CA LEU A 225 -10.72 20.33 -12.60
C LEU A 225 -9.49 19.59 -12.03
N PRO A 226 -9.08 18.42 -12.53
CA PRO A 226 -7.93 17.73 -11.96
C PRO A 226 -6.63 18.51 -12.18
N HIS A 227 -5.74 18.41 -11.21
CA HIS A 227 -4.38 18.91 -11.37
C HIS A 227 -3.65 18.15 -12.47
N SER A 228 -2.87 18.87 -13.28
CA SER A 228 -2.24 18.32 -14.48
C SER A 228 -1.37 17.09 -14.21
N GLY A 229 -0.64 17.07 -13.09
CA GLY A 229 0.25 15.96 -12.71
C GLY A 229 -0.49 14.69 -12.26
N TYR A 230 -1.76 14.80 -11.89
CA TYR A 230 -2.57 13.66 -11.42
C TYR A 230 -3.66 13.24 -12.42
N ARG A 231 -3.93 14.03 -13.46
CA ARG A 231 -5.03 13.81 -14.40
C ARG A 231 -5.02 12.40 -14.99
N GLU A 232 -3.94 12.03 -15.67
CA GLU A 232 -3.84 10.72 -16.34
C GLU A 232 -3.88 9.56 -15.34
N LEU A 233 -3.29 9.74 -14.16
CA LEU A 233 -3.33 8.77 -13.07
C LEU A 233 -4.76 8.52 -12.60
N LEU A 234 -5.52 9.58 -12.33
CA LEU A 234 -6.90 9.48 -11.85
C LEU A 234 -7.86 8.95 -12.91
N GLU A 235 -7.68 9.35 -14.17
CA GLU A 235 -8.44 8.80 -15.30
C GLU A 235 -8.15 7.30 -15.45
N THR A 236 -6.87 6.91 -15.46
CA THR A 236 -6.48 5.49 -15.53
C THR A 236 -7.00 4.70 -14.33
N LEU A 237 -6.84 5.20 -13.11
CA LEU A 237 -7.30 4.52 -11.90
C LEU A 237 -8.82 4.34 -11.90
N ARG A 238 -9.57 5.36 -12.33
CA ARG A 238 -11.04 5.28 -12.46
C ARG A 238 -11.43 4.21 -13.45
N ASP A 239 -10.87 4.24 -14.65
CA ASP A 239 -11.27 3.34 -15.72
C ASP A 239 -10.89 1.89 -15.37
N GLU A 240 -9.69 1.66 -14.85
CA GLU A 240 -9.25 0.34 -14.37
C GLU A 240 -10.08 -0.18 -13.19
N ALA A 241 -10.47 0.69 -12.25
CA ALA A 241 -11.33 0.30 -11.13
C ALA A 241 -12.76 0.00 -11.57
N GLN A 242 -13.30 0.72 -12.55
CA GLN A 242 -14.63 0.44 -13.14
C GLN A 242 -14.66 -0.94 -13.82
N ASP A 243 -13.59 -1.30 -14.52
CA ASP A 243 -13.49 -2.56 -15.27
C ASP A 243 -12.98 -3.74 -14.43
N PHE A 244 -12.60 -3.51 -13.17
CA PHE A 244 -12.13 -4.55 -12.28
C PHE A 244 -13.30 -5.17 -11.49
N PRO A 245 -13.58 -6.48 -11.64
CA PRO A 245 -14.71 -7.13 -10.95
C PRO A 245 -14.52 -7.26 -9.43
N GLY A 246 -13.29 -7.10 -8.94
CA GLY A 246 -12.94 -7.19 -7.53
C GLY A 246 -12.95 -5.85 -6.79
N GLN A 247 -12.48 -5.88 -5.55
CA GLN A 247 -12.34 -4.70 -4.68
C GLN A 247 -11.00 -3.99 -4.92
N VAL A 248 -11.04 -2.65 -4.98
CA VAL A 248 -9.88 -1.78 -5.16
C VAL A 248 -9.68 -0.94 -3.90
N VAL A 249 -8.48 -0.99 -3.34
CA VAL A 249 -8.08 -0.11 -2.24
C VAL A 249 -6.93 0.78 -2.71
N LEU A 250 -7.06 2.08 -2.50
CA LEU A 250 -5.94 3.01 -2.60
C LEU A 250 -5.48 3.39 -1.19
N VAL A 251 -4.24 3.09 -0.85
CA VAL A 251 -3.58 3.54 0.38
C VAL A 251 -2.68 4.74 0.05
N HIS A 252 -2.85 5.85 0.76
CA HIS A 252 -1.97 7.02 0.62
C HIS A 252 -1.87 7.88 1.88
N GLY A 253 -1.06 8.93 1.82
CA GLY A 253 -0.79 9.90 2.89
C GLY A 253 -1.05 11.34 2.45
N ASP A 254 -0.06 12.24 2.66
CA ASP A 254 0.05 13.62 2.16
C ASP A 254 -0.81 14.66 2.92
N THR A 255 -2.13 14.46 3.11
CA THR A 255 -2.94 15.50 3.80
C THR A 255 -2.93 15.41 5.32
N HIS A 256 -2.33 14.35 5.86
CA HIS A 256 -2.30 14.01 7.29
C HIS A 256 -3.70 13.85 7.91
N TRP A 257 -4.73 13.64 7.09
CA TRP A 257 -6.10 13.48 7.56
C TRP A 257 -6.51 12.02 7.39
N GLN A 258 -6.34 11.24 8.46
CA GLN A 258 -6.81 9.87 8.49
C GLN A 258 -8.30 9.79 8.12
N ARG A 259 -8.60 9.07 7.03
CA ARG A 259 -9.97 8.82 6.57
C ARG A 259 -10.05 7.56 5.72
N ILE A 260 -11.24 6.96 5.72
CA ILE A 260 -11.58 5.82 4.86
C ILE A 260 -12.92 6.11 4.21
N ASP A 261 -12.91 6.29 2.89
CA ASP A 261 -14.10 6.70 2.13
C ASP A 261 -14.04 6.23 0.67
N ARG A 262 -14.97 6.71 -0.17
CA ARG A 262 -15.09 6.36 -1.59
C ARG A 262 -15.07 7.61 -2.46
N PRO A 263 -13.90 8.21 -2.70
CA PRO A 263 -13.82 9.52 -3.35
C PRO A 263 -13.86 9.42 -4.89
N LEU A 264 -13.48 8.27 -5.44
CA LEU A 264 -13.45 8.04 -6.88
C LEU A 264 -14.86 7.80 -7.43
N ARG A 265 -15.22 8.52 -8.48
CA ARG A 265 -16.58 8.53 -9.06
C ARG A 265 -16.59 7.89 -10.44
N ASP A 266 -17.66 7.18 -10.71
CA ASP A 266 -17.99 6.63 -12.02
C ASP A 266 -18.05 7.73 -13.08
N ALA A 267 -17.42 7.48 -14.23
CA ALA A 267 -17.31 8.46 -15.30
C ALA A 267 -18.68 8.91 -15.83
N ALA A 268 -19.66 8.00 -15.92
CA ALA A 268 -20.96 8.23 -16.52
C ALA A 268 -21.99 8.72 -15.49
N THR A 269 -22.13 8.01 -14.37
CA THR A 269 -23.18 8.27 -13.37
C THR A 269 -22.78 9.31 -12.34
N LYS A 270 -21.49 9.64 -12.23
CA LYS A 270 -20.89 10.52 -11.21
C LYS A 270 -21.11 10.04 -9.77
N LYS A 271 -21.63 8.84 -9.56
CA LYS A 271 -21.76 8.21 -8.24
C LYS A 271 -20.41 7.64 -7.79
N PRO A 272 -20.14 7.56 -6.47
CA PRO A 272 -18.96 6.85 -5.97
C PRO A 272 -18.90 5.41 -6.50
N LEU A 273 -17.70 4.96 -6.89
CA LEU A 273 -17.47 3.57 -7.28
C LEU A 273 -17.60 2.66 -6.06
N ALA A 274 -18.51 1.70 -6.12
CA ALA A 274 -18.84 0.84 -4.97
C ALA A 274 -17.68 -0.07 -4.54
N ASN A 275 -16.88 -0.52 -5.52
CA ASN A 275 -15.71 -1.38 -5.31
C ASN A 275 -14.42 -0.62 -4.99
N PHE A 276 -14.42 0.72 -5.04
CA PHE A 276 -13.23 1.53 -4.73
C PHE A 276 -13.29 2.07 -3.30
N ARG A 277 -12.18 1.98 -2.57
CA ARG A 277 -12.04 2.55 -1.23
C ARG A 277 -10.68 3.23 -1.09
N ARG A 278 -10.69 4.48 -0.64
CA ARG A 278 -9.49 5.19 -0.20
C ARG A 278 -9.24 4.88 1.27
N VAL A 279 -7.97 4.71 1.62
CA VAL A 279 -7.45 4.67 2.98
C VAL A 279 -6.33 5.70 3.06
N GLU A 280 -6.61 6.83 3.69
CA GLU A 280 -5.57 7.79 4.04
C GLU A 280 -5.03 7.46 5.43
N THR A 281 -3.70 7.37 5.55
CA THR A 281 -3.02 7.09 6.80
C THR A 281 -3.04 8.29 7.75
N PHE A 282 -2.57 8.08 8.97
CA PHE A 282 -2.25 9.18 9.88
C PHE A 282 -1.06 9.99 9.34
N GLY A 283 -0.89 11.20 9.87
CA GLY A 283 0.26 12.05 9.59
C GLY A 283 0.36 13.19 10.60
N TYR A 284 1.48 13.91 10.55
CA TYR A 284 1.80 14.96 11.51
C TYR A 284 0.64 15.97 11.73
N PRO A 285 0.33 16.35 12.99
CA PRO A 285 1.04 16.01 14.23
C PRO A 285 0.51 14.76 14.93
N ILE A 286 -0.38 13.99 14.30
CA ILE A 286 -1.07 12.86 14.93
C ILE A 286 -0.47 11.56 14.40
N MET A 287 0.17 10.80 15.29
CA MET A 287 0.63 9.46 14.96
C MET A 287 -0.51 8.44 15.08
N GLY A 288 -0.41 7.37 14.31
CA GLY A 288 -1.33 6.25 14.36
C GLY A 288 -1.11 5.30 13.19
N TRP A 289 -1.95 4.28 13.10
CA TRP A 289 -1.91 3.30 12.02
C TRP A 289 -3.30 2.76 11.71
N VAL A 290 -3.47 2.22 10.51
CA VAL A 290 -4.70 1.53 10.10
C VAL A 290 -4.40 0.05 9.93
N GLN A 291 -5.13 -0.79 10.64
CA GLN A 291 -5.10 -2.23 10.44
C GLN A 291 -6.08 -2.61 9.34
N MET A 292 -5.56 -3.08 8.21
CA MET A 292 -6.35 -3.69 7.14
C MET A 292 -6.38 -5.20 7.34
N PHE A 293 -7.59 -5.76 7.37
CA PHE A 293 -7.83 -7.19 7.34
C PHE A 293 -8.24 -7.58 5.92
N ILE A 294 -7.61 -8.61 5.39
CA ILE A 294 -8.01 -9.28 4.14
C ILE A 294 -8.64 -10.61 4.56
N ASP A 295 -9.90 -10.82 4.22
CA ASP A 295 -10.64 -12.02 4.55
C ASP A 295 -11.31 -12.54 3.27
N SER A 296 -10.87 -13.71 2.81
CA SER A 296 -11.35 -14.30 1.54
C SER A 296 -12.82 -14.69 1.57
N ASP A 297 -13.39 -14.86 2.76
CA ASP A 297 -14.76 -15.34 2.94
C ASP A 297 -15.72 -14.18 3.24
N ALA A 298 -15.19 -12.99 3.56
CA ALA A 298 -15.97 -11.79 3.76
C ALA A 298 -16.43 -11.19 2.41
N PRO A 299 -17.72 -10.84 2.23
CA PRO A 299 -18.23 -10.26 1.00
C PRO A 299 -17.52 -8.96 0.56
N GLU A 300 -17.00 -8.22 1.52
CA GLU A 300 -16.33 -6.94 1.33
C GLU A 300 -14.82 -7.04 1.12
N LEU A 301 -14.24 -8.23 1.29
CA LEU A 301 -12.81 -8.60 1.26
C LEU A 301 -11.90 -7.85 2.25
N PHE A 302 -12.04 -6.53 2.33
CA PHE A 302 -11.26 -5.64 3.18
C PHE A 302 -12.11 -5.05 4.30
N ARG A 303 -11.61 -5.20 5.54
CA ARG A 303 -12.11 -4.52 6.73
C ARG A 303 -10.99 -3.70 7.35
N PHE A 304 -11.32 -2.57 7.97
CA PHE A 304 -10.33 -1.66 8.54
C PHE A 304 -10.61 -1.37 10.02
N ALA A 305 -9.54 -1.29 10.81
CA ALA A 305 -9.57 -0.74 12.17
C ALA A 305 -8.55 0.38 12.28
N VAL A 306 -8.97 1.52 12.83
CA VAL A 306 -8.13 2.72 12.97
C VAL A 306 -7.59 2.78 14.40
N HIS A 307 -6.28 2.92 14.53
CA HIS A 307 -5.57 2.93 15.81
C HIS A 307 -4.80 4.25 15.94
N ALA A 308 -5.38 5.22 16.63
CA ALA A 308 -4.67 6.45 16.98
C ALA A 308 -3.59 6.13 18.02
N TYR A 309 -2.36 6.56 17.79
CA TYR A 309 -1.26 6.34 18.71
C TYR A 309 -1.26 7.40 19.81
N LYS A 310 -1.20 6.97 21.07
CA LYS A 310 -1.01 7.84 22.22
C LYS A 310 0.22 7.35 22.95
N ALA A 311 1.24 8.20 23.04
CA ALA A 311 2.38 7.89 23.88
C ALA A 311 1.89 7.69 25.32
N ALA A 312 2.37 6.64 25.99
CA ALA A 312 2.08 6.43 27.39
C ALA A 312 2.57 7.64 28.21
N GLU A 313 1.71 8.18 29.07
CA GLU A 313 2.14 9.17 30.06
C GLU A 313 3.17 8.50 30.98
N LYS A 314 4.28 9.20 31.21
CA LYS A 314 5.36 8.73 32.10
C LYS A 314 4.98 8.90 33.57
#